data_AF-A0A925I2X9-F1
#
_entry.id   AF-A0A925I2X9-F1
#
_cell.length_a   1.000
_cell.length_b   1.000
_cell.length_c   1.000
_cell.angle_alpha   90.00
_cell.angle_beta   90.00
_cell.angle_gamma   90.00
#
_symmetry.space_group_name_H-M   'P 1'
#
loop_
_entity.id
_entity.type
_entity.pdbx_description
1 polymer ?
#
loop_
_entity_poly.entity_id
_entity_poly.type
_entity_poly.pdbx_seq_one_letter_code
_entity_poly.pdbx_strand_id
1 'polypeptide(L)'
;MKREQFTAKLVRILKTLDSASFPARVREVYVFGSYSRGALEPGDLDLLVVHDRASPEYEAAAIKHFTDRGSSDIEAICRSVSKFRTEMSRTFRKPGERVQVLLTMELRYVVGKESRIKETDLVLLWSQNDRNWEEKLGAIRADASAGRAPRDHIIPLSRLHDRVKTMEEVVGMIADDRLLFGRISADNIPDRLNKYHSKLLQRWTIHKVMGVKSTEILRYAMWWLEQHRQLWGLRNRTEILSQKRTHRLEIGKPSLGWMLGVFKSDPRIVRQCLIPHFRSKGPNELLTFERGPNWQDEPRPFGTKEV
;
A
#
# COMPACT_ATOMS: atom_id res chain seq x y z
N MET A 1 9.87 1.59 -16.17
CA MET A 1 11.34 1.73 -16.03
C MET A 1 11.90 0.38 -16.39
N LYS A 2 12.79 0.31 -17.39
CA LYS A 2 13.26 -0.97 -17.94
C LYS A 2 14.25 -1.67 -17.01
N ARG A 3 14.33 -3.00 -17.09
CA ARG A 3 15.21 -3.86 -16.30
C ARG A 3 16.66 -3.37 -16.28
N GLU A 4 17.21 -2.94 -17.41
CA GLU A 4 18.61 -2.52 -17.55
C GLU A 4 18.93 -1.33 -16.65
N GLN A 5 17.97 -0.41 -16.49
CA GLN A 5 18.13 0.75 -15.60
C GLN A 5 18.14 0.34 -14.13
N PHE A 6 17.43 -0.72 -13.75
CA PHE A 6 17.52 -1.28 -12.41
C PHE A 6 18.82 -2.05 -12.20
N THR A 7 19.29 -2.81 -13.21
CA THR A 7 20.60 -3.47 -13.17
C THR A 7 21.72 -2.47 -12.94
N ALA A 8 21.74 -1.35 -13.69
CA ALA A 8 22.74 -0.31 -13.50
C ALA A 8 22.71 0.29 -12.08
N LYS A 9 21.52 0.47 -11.50
CA LYS A 9 21.38 0.94 -10.11
C LYS A 9 21.88 -0.08 -9.10
N LEU A 10 21.57 -1.35 -9.30
CA LEU A 10 22.00 -2.44 -8.44
C LEU A 10 23.53 -2.59 -8.46
N VAL A 11 24.15 -2.54 -9.65
CA VAL A 11 25.61 -2.49 -9.80
C VAL A 11 26.22 -1.32 -9.04
N ARG A 12 25.65 -0.11 -9.17
CA ARG A 12 26.09 1.07 -8.41
C ARG A 12 26.04 0.77 -6.91
N ILE A 13 24.92 0.28 -6.41
CA ILE A 13 24.72 -0.04 -4.99
C ILE A 13 25.77 -1.03 -4.49
N LEU A 14 25.93 -2.15 -5.19
CA LEU A 14 26.86 -3.22 -4.81
C LEU A 14 28.31 -2.73 -4.78
N LYS A 15 28.72 -1.91 -5.75
CA LYS A 15 30.04 -1.25 -5.75
C LYS A 15 30.24 -0.28 -4.58
N THR A 16 29.15 0.29 -4.05
CA THR A 16 29.25 1.25 -2.93
C THR A 16 29.36 0.54 -1.58
N LEU A 17 28.99 -0.75 -1.46
CA LEU A 17 28.94 -1.46 -0.18
C LEU A 17 30.31 -1.52 0.53
N ASP A 18 31.39 -1.64 -0.23
CA ASP A 18 32.74 -1.78 0.31
C ASP A 18 33.38 -0.44 0.70
N SER A 19 32.85 0.68 0.20
CA SER A 19 33.46 2.01 0.36
C SER A 19 32.59 3.01 1.11
N ALA A 20 31.28 2.76 1.22
CA ALA A 20 30.37 3.66 1.92
C ALA A 20 30.47 3.50 3.44
N SER A 21 30.36 4.63 4.14
CA SER A 21 30.08 4.65 5.56
C SER A 21 28.58 4.43 5.79
N PHE A 22 28.25 3.38 6.53
CA PHE A 22 26.89 3.06 6.94
C PHE A 22 26.73 3.32 8.45
N PRO A 23 25.55 3.78 8.91
CA PRO A 23 25.22 3.85 10.34
C PRO A 23 25.39 2.53 11.10
N ALA A 24 25.28 1.40 10.41
CA ALA A 24 25.58 0.07 10.94
C ALA A 24 26.25 -0.79 9.87
N ARG A 25 27.06 -1.75 10.31
CA ARG A 25 27.75 -2.70 9.43
C ARG A 25 26.71 -3.55 8.66
N VAL A 26 26.82 -3.56 7.34
CA VAL A 26 25.98 -4.37 6.44
C VAL A 26 26.58 -5.77 6.32
N ARG A 27 25.80 -6.81 6.61
CA ARG A 27 26.23 -8.22 6.55
C ARG A 27 25.91 -8.87 5.21
N GLU A 28 24.69 -8.69 4.73
CA GLU A 28 24.19 -9.33 3.51
C GLU A 28 23.24 -8.39 2.77
N VAL A 29 23.21 -8.53 1.45
CA VAL A 29 22.26 -7.84 0.56
C VAL A 29 21.66 -8.86 -0.39
N TYR A 30 20.34 -8.93 -0.35
CA TYR A 30 19.51 -9.75 -1.21
C TYR A 30 18.68 -8.86 -2.14
N VAL A 31 18.40 -9.37 -3.33
CA VAL A 31 17.37 -8.83 -4.22
C VAL A 31 16.18 -9.80 -4.23
N PHE A 32 14.98 -9.24 -4.31
CA PHE A 32 13.76 -10.03 -4.44
C PHE A 32 12.76 -9.34 -5.37
N GLY A 33 11.53 -9.85 -5.44
CA GLY A 33 10.47 -9.23 -6.22
C GLY A 33 10.60 -9.45 -7.72
N SER A 34 9.93 -8.60 -8.50
CA SER A 34 9.83 -8.73 -9.97
C SER A 34 11.18 -8.70 -10.67
N TYR A 35 12.12 -7.90 -10.18
CA TYR A 35 13.46 -7.85 -10.74
C TYR A 35 14.18 -9.22 -10.63
N SER A 36 14.16 -9.83 -9.43
CA SER A 36 14.82 -11.12 -9.17
C SER A 36 14.23 -12.27 -9.99
N ARG A 37 12.93 -12.20 -10.34
CA ARG A 37 12.28 -13.20 -11.18
C ARG A 37 12.54 -13.01 -12.68
N GLY A 38 13.18 -11.92 -13.09
CA GLY A 38 13.53 -11.69 -14.49
C GLY A 38 12.66 -10.67 -15.23
N ALA A 39 11.69 -10.02 -14.58
CA ALA A 39 10.76 -9.12 -15.28
C ALA A 39 11.47 -8.02 -16.08
N LEU A 40 10.99 -7.77 -17.30
CA LEU A 40 11.50 -6.72 -18.20
C LEU A 40 11.15 -5.31 -17.71
N GLU A 41 10.01 -5.18 -17.03
CA GLU A 41 9.51 -3.92 -16.47
C GLU A 41 9.11 -4.09 -14.98
N PRO A 42 10.09 -4.28 -14.07
CA PRO A 42 9.81 -4.71 -12.70
C PRO A 42 9.06 -3.65 -11.88
N GLY A 43 9.12 -2.37 -12.28
CA GLY A 43 8.38 -1.26 -11.64
C GLY A 43 9.20 -0.53 -10.57
N ASP A 44 9.86 -1.29 -9.71
CA ASP A 44 10.82 -0.93 -8.67
C ASP A 44 11.92 -2.02 -8.50
N LEU A 45 12.93 -1.73 -7.68
CA LEU A 45 13.96 -2.66 -7.25
C LEU A 45 13.81 -2.90 -5.75
N ASP A 46 13.52 -4.13 -5.36
CA ASP A 46 13.33 -4.55 -3.98
C ASP A 46 14.60 -5.17 -3.40
N LEU A 47 15.14 -4.55 -2.36
CA LEU A 47 16.34 -5.00 -1.65
C LEU A 47 16.01 -5.36 -0.21
N LEU A 48 16.57 -6.46 0.26
CA LEU A 48 16.61 -6.81 1.67
C LEU A 48 18.06 -6.75 2.14
N VAL A 49 18.31 -5.97 3.19
CA VAL A 49 19.64 -5.74 3.75
C VAL A 49 19.66 -6.25 5.18
N VAL A 50 20.54 -7.21 5.43
CA VAL A 50 20.85 -7.69 6.77
C VAL A 50 21.99 -6.86 7.33
N HIS A 51 21.81 -6.29 8.51
CA HIS A 51 22.80 -5.41 9.15
C HIS A 51 22.96 -5.73 10.64
N ASP A 52 24.06 -5.27 11.22
CA ASP A 52 24.27 -5.32 12.67
C ASP A 52 23.44 -4.25 13.38
N ARG A 53 23.31 -4.34 14.71
CA ARG A 53 22.74 -3.23 15.48
C ARG A 53 23.60 -1.97 15.27
N ALA A 54 22.96 -0.81 15.29
CA ALA A 54 23.68 0.46 15.34
C ALA A 54 24.62 0.49 16.56
N SER A 55 25.76 1.17 16.45
CA SER A 55 26.68 1.26 17.59
C SER A 55 26.03 2.04 18.74
N PRO A 56 26.37 1.73 20.01
CA PRO A 56 25.86 2.47 21.16
C PRO A 56 26.12 3.98 21.06
N GLU A 57 27.26 4.39 20.48
CA GLU A 57 27.63 5.78 20.29
C GLU A 57 26.69 6.48 19.28
N TYR A 58 26.36 5.79 18.18
CA TYR A 58 25.39 6.29 17.21
C TYR A 58 24.00 6.42 17.84
N GLU A 59 23.55 5.39 18.57
CA GLU A 59 22.24 5.40 19.23
C GLU A 59 22.14 6.56 20.23
N ALA A 60 23.14 6.73 21.09
CA ALA A 60 23.20 7.82 22.07
C ALA A 60 23.21 9.20 21.41
N ALA A 61 24.02 9.40 20.37
CA ALA A 61 24.08 10.65 19.63
C ALA A 61 22.75 10.97 18.93
N ALA A 62 22.09 9.97 18.35
CA ALA A 62 20.81 10.12 17.67
C ALA A 62 19.67 10.46 18.65
N ILE A 63 19.63 9.84 19.84
CA ILE A 63 18.66 10.16 20.89
C ILE A 63 18.90 11.59 21.39
N LYS A 64 20.14 11.91 21.78
CA LYS A 64 20.53 13.25 22.27
C LYS A 64 20.13 14.36 21.29
N HIS A 65 20.33 14.15 19.99
CA HIS A 65 19.93 15.09 18.94
C HIS A 65 18.44 15.47 18.97
N PHE A 66 17.54 14.58 19.39
CA PHE A 66 16.11 14.86 19.49
C PHE A 66 15.73 15.38 20.88
N THR A 67 16.35 14.87 21.94
CA THR A 67 16.17 15.38 23.31
C THR A 67 16.59 16.85 23.42
N ASP A 68 17.74 17.23 22.84
CA ASP A 68 18.22 18.61 22.78
C ASP A 68 17.25 19.56 22.03
N ARG A 69 16.29 19.02 21.27
CA ARG A 69 15.24 19.77 20.55
C ARG A 69 13.88 19.66 21.22
N GLY A 70 13.83 19.26 22.49
CA GLY A 70 12.61 19.22 23.29
C GLY A 70 11.70 18.03 23.03
N SER A 71 12.18 16.97 22.37
CA SER A 71 11.43 15.70 22.32
C SER A 71 11.49 15.01 23.68
N SER A 72 10.39 14.37 24.10
CA SER A 72 10.42 13.44 25.25
C SER A 72 11.33 12.23 24.95
N ASP A 73 11.75 11.49 25.98
CA ASP A 73 12.64 10.33 25.80
C ASP A 73 12.06 9.28 24.85
N ILE A 74 10.79 8.93 25.00
CA ILE A 74 10.11 7.95 24.13
C ILE A 74 10.06 8.46 22.68
N GLU A 75 9.75 9.74 22.49
CA GLU A 75 9.72 10.35 21.17
C GLU A 75 11.12 10.40 20.54
N ALA A 76 12.14 10.77 21.31
CA ALA A 76 13.53 10.78 20.87
C ALA A 76 13.99 9.39 20.44
N ILE A 77 13.65 8.34 21.20
CA ILE A 77 13.92 6.94 20.84
C ILE A 77 13.23 6.59 19.52
N CYS A 78 11.92 6.84 19.38
CA CYS A 78 11.18 6.52 18.15
C CYS A 78 11.73 7.26 16.91
N ARG A 79 12.07 8.54 17.07
CA ARG A 79 12.66 9.37 16.01
C ARG A 79 14.08 8.93 15.68
N SER A 80 14.87 8.48 16.65
CA SER A 80 16.22 7.95 16.43
C SER A 80 16.21 6.69 15.55
N VAL A 81 15.28 5.76 15.80
CA VAL A 81 15.09 4.56 14.96
C VAL A 81 14.69 4.94 13.53
N SER A 82 13.81 5.94 13.39
CA SER A 82 13.37 6.44 12.09
C SER A 82 14.51 7.13 11.32
N LYS A 83 15.36 7.89 12.02
CA LYS A 83 16.57 8.52 11.49
C LYS A 83 17.57 7.46 11.02
N PHE A 84 17.86 6.46 11.85
CA PHE A 84 18.72 5.32 11.49
C PHE A 84 18.25 4.65 10.20
N ARG A 85 16.98 4.24 10.13
CA ARG A 85 16.40 3.60 8.93
C ARG A 85 16.52 4.49 7.69
N THR A 86 16.31 5.79 7.86
CA THR A 86 16.41 6.77 6.77
C THR A 86 17.84 6.90 6.27
N GLU A 87 18.81 7.03 7.18
CA GLU A 87 20.23 7.16 6.85
C GLU A 87 20.78 5.89 6.20
N MET A 88 20.51 4.72 6.77
CA MET A 88 20.83 3.43 6.15
C MET A 88 20.27 3.34 4.73
N SER A 89 18.97 3.63 4.55
CA SER A 89 18.31 3.53 3.25
C SER A 89 18.88 4.51 2.21
N ARG A 90 19.32 5.70 2.63
CA ARG A 90 19.88 6.73 1.73
C ARG A 90 21.20 6.30 1.09
N THR A 91 21.95 5.41 1.73
CA THR A 91 23.18 4.86 1.13
C THR A 91 22.86 3.92 -0.05
N PHE A 92 21.74 3.20 0.02
CA PHE A 92 21.29 2.30 -1.05
C PHE A 92 20.54 3.03 -2.17
N ARG A 93 19.88 4.17 -1.91
CA ARG A 93 19.06 4.83 -2.93
C ARG A 93 19.25 6.34 -2.97
N LYS A 94 19.27 6.89 -4.18
CA LYS A 94 19.21 8.33 -4.42
C LYS A 94 17.76 8.84 -4.33
N PRO A 95 17.54 10.11 -3.99
CA PRO A 95 16.21 10.72 -4.07
C PRO A 95 15.55 10.50 -5.43
N GLY A 96 14.28 10.13 -5.42
CA GLY A 96 13.51 9.84 -6.65
C GLY A 96 13.71 8.45 -7.25
N GLU A 97 14.70 7.67 -6.81
CA GLU A 97 14.88 6.30 -7.30
C GLU A 97 13.76 5.38 -6.79
N ARG A 98 13.29 4.50 -7.68
CA ARG A 98 12.33 3.43 -7.36
C ARG A 98 13.05 2.23 -6.75
N VAL A 99 13.73 2.44 -5.63
CA VAL A 99 14.38 1.38 -4.86
C VAL A 99 13.72 1.29 -3.49
N GLN A 100 13.22 0.11 -3.17
CA GLN A 100 12.67 -0.25 -1.87
C GLN A 100 13.74 -1.04 -1.10
N VAL A 101 13.96 -0.65 0.15
CA VAL A 101 14.98 -1.24 1.02
C VAL A 101 14.28 -1.70 2.28
N LEU A 102 14.30 -3.00 2.52
CA LEU A 102 13.92 -3.61 3.78
C LEU A 102 15.19 -3.83 4.61
N LEU A 103 15.20 -3.28 5.82
CA LEU A 103 16.30 -3.42 6.75
C LEU A 103 15.90 -4.43 7.82
N THR A 104 16.75 -5.42 8.08
CA THR A 104 16.57 -6.36 9.18
C THR A 104 17.89 -6.67 9.86
N MET A 105 17.84 -7.01 11.14
CA MET A 105 19.00 -7.58 11.83
C MET A 105 19.08 -9.07 11.61
N GLU A 106 17.98 -9.76 11.31
CA GLU A 106 18.01 -11.20 11.07
C GLU A 106 16.99 -11.60 10.01
N LEU A 107 17.36 -12.56 9.16
CA LEU A 107 16.55 -12.97 8.03
C LEU A 107 15.19 -13.54 8.47
N ARG A 108 15.18 -14.32 9.56
CA ARG A 108 13.96 -14.99 10.08
C ARG A 108 12.82 -14.04 10.40
N TYR A 109 13.09 -12.78 10.74
CA TYR A 109 12.05 -11.78 10.99
C TYR A 109 11.34 -11.32 9.72
N VAL A 110 11.94 -11.57 8.56
CA VAL A 110 11.40 -11.17 7.25
C VAL A 110 10.99 -12.36 6.40
N VAL A 111 11.41 -13.59 6.70
CA VAL A 111 11.04 -14.80 5.92
C VAL A 111 10.28 -15.88 6.71
N GLY A 112 9.75 -15.53 7.89
CA GLY A 112 9.01 -16.48 8.73
C GLY A 112 7.75 -17.08 8.10
N LYS A 113 7.12 -18.05 8.81
CA LYS A 113 5.96 -18.84 8.32
C LYS A 113 4.81 -17.97 7.79
N GLU A 114 4.58 -16.81 8.41
CA GLU A 114 3.54 -15.84 8.03
C GLU A 114 4.06 -14.72 7.11
N SER A 115 5.35 -14.68 6.81
CA SER A 115 5.90 -13.69 5.90
C SER A 115 5.53 -13.98 4.46
N ARG A 116 5.33 -12.90 3.72
CA ARG A 116 5.06 -12.87 2.28
C ARG A 116 6.32 -13.04 1.45
N ILE A 117 7.47 -12.69 2.01
CA ILE A 117 8.76 -12.90 1.37
C ILE A 117 9.20 -14.28 1.80
N LYS A 118 9.24 -15.23 0.86
CA LYS A 118 9.78 -16.55 1.15
C LYS A 118 11.29 -16.51 0.97
N GLU A 119 12.00 -17.37 1.70
CA GLU A 119 13.45 -17.48 1.56
C GLU A 119 13.85 -17.86 0.12
N THR A 120 13.03 -18.67 -0.55
CA THR A 120 13.17 -19.03 -1.97
C THR A 120 13.02 -17.86 -2.94
N ASP A 121 12.40 -16.75 -2.52
CA ASP A 121 12.26 -15.54 -3.34
C ASP A 121 13.47 -14.61 -3.24
N LEU A 122 14.40 -14.91 -2.33
CA LEU A 122 15.58 -14.09 -2.08
C LEU A 122 16.76 -14.60 -2.89
N VAL A 123 17.35 -13.71 -3.69
CA VAL A 123 18.63 -13.96 -4.34
C VAL A 123 19.70 -13.19 -3.56
N LEU A 124 20.56 -13.91 -2.83
CA LEU A 124 21.73 -13.32 -2.18
C LEU A 124 22.66 -12.79 -3.27
N LEU A 125 22.97 -11.49 -3.22
CA LEU A 125 23.90 -10.88 -4.17
C LEU A 125 25.25 -10.62 -3.53
N TRP A 126 25.25 -10.11 -2.30
CA TRP A 126 26.48 -9.73 -1.61
C TRP A 126 26.41 -10.17 -0.16
N SER A 127 27.52 -10.67 0.36
CA SER A 127 27.75 -10.82 1.79
C SER A 127 29.17 -10.42 2.13
N GLN A 128 29.44 -10.19 3.41
CA GLN A 128 30.81 -9.91 3.86
C GLN A 128 31.81 -11.02 3.53
N ASN A 129 31.34 -12.26 3.52
CA ASN A 129 32.15 -13.46 3.26
C ASN A 129 32.21 -13.82 1.77
N ASP A 130 31.30 -13.27 0.97
CA ASP A 130 31.20 -13.54 -0.46
C ASP A 130 30.73 -12.29 -1.21
N ARG A 131 31.73 -11.62 -1.80
CA ARG A 131 31.58 -10.38 -2.55
C ARG A 131 31.47 -10.61 -4.06
N ASN A 132 31.38 -11.85 -4.55
CA ASN A 132 31.26 -12.16 -5.97
C ASN A 132 29.81 -11.92 -6.47
N TRP A 133 29.38 -10.66 -6.39
CA TRP A 133 28.03 -10.27 -6.76
C TRP A 133 27.82 -10.20 -8.28
N GLU A 134 28.90 -10.08 -9.07
CA GLU A 134 28.83 -9.99 -10.53
C GLU A 134 28.29 -11.28 -11.15
N GLU A 135 28.80 -12.43 -10.72
CA GLU A 135 28.33 -13.74 -11.18
C GLU A 135 26.87 -13.98 -10.78
N LYS A 136 26.53 -13.71 -9.51
CA LYS A 136 25.18 -13.87 -8.97
C LYS A 136 24.17 -12.97 -9.68
N LEU A 137 24.56 -11.74 -9.98
CA LEU A 137 23.73 -10.80 -10.74
C LEU A 137 23.56 -11.27 -12.19
N GLY A 138 24.63 -11.77 -12.81
CA GLY A 138 24.60 -12.34 -14.16
C GLY A 138 23.70 -13.58 -14.28
N ALA A 139 23.55 -14.34 -13.20
CA ALA A 139 22.63 -15.47 -13.14
C ALA A 139 21.14 -15.07 -13.17
N ILE A 140 20.80 -13.83 -12.84
CA ILE A 140 19.41 -13.34 -12.88
C ILE A 140 19.02 -13.00 -14.33
N ARG A 141 18.55 -14.01 -15.06
CA ARG A 141 18.15 -13.88 -16.47
C ARG A 141 16.86 -13.08 -16.63
N ALA A 142 16.75 -12.38 -17.75
CA ALA A 142 15.51 -11.76 -18.15
C ALA A 142 14.48 -12.83 -18.50
N ASP A 143 13.25 -12.64 -18.07
CA ASP A 143 12.12 -13.52 -18.31
C ASP A 143 10.88 -12.65 -18.59
N ALA A 144 10.39 -12.74 -19.82
CA ALA A 144 9.21 -12.00 -20.25
C ALA A 144 7.92 -12.47 -19.55
N SER A 145 7.90 -13.70 -19.03
CA SER A 145 6.77 -14.30 -18.32
C SER A 145 6.74 -13.94 -16.82
N ALA A 146 7.85 -13.44 -16.25
CA ALA A 146 8.02 -13.22 -14.82
C ALA A 146 7.05 -12.21 -14.17
N GLY A 147 6.31 -11.46 -14.99
CA GLY A 147 5.19 -10.61 -14.59
C GLY A 147 5.47 -9.70 -13.40
N ARG A 148 4.41 -9.16 -12.79
CA ARG A 148 4.51 -8.60 -11.43
C ARG A 148 4.23 -9.70 -10.41
N ALA A 149 4.85 -9.60 -9.24
CA ALA A 149 4.53 -10.52 -8.14
C ALA A 149 3.05 -10.34 -7.79
N PRO A 150 2.31 -11.42 -7.50
CA PRO A 150 1.01 -11.30 -6.85
C PRO A 150 1.21 -10.45 -5.59
N ARG A 151 0.57 -9.29 -5.52
CA ARG A 151 0.62 -8.45 -4.33
C ARG A 151 -0.40 -9.02 -3.36
N ASP A 152 0.02 -9.60 -2.25
CA ASP A 152 -0.93 -9.93 -1.18
C ASP A 152 -1.58 -8.65 -0.69
N HIS A 153 -2.87 -8.56 -0.99
CA HIS A 153 -3.61 -7.31 -1.14
C HIS A 153 -4.03 -6.67 0.19
N ILE A 154 -3.35 -6.91 1.33
CA ILE A 154 -3.69 -6.19 2.57
C ILE A 154 -3.35 -4.71 2.37
N ILE A 155 -4.39 -3.89 2.25
CA ILE A 155 -4.27 -2.43 2.22
C ILE A 155 -3.72 -2.01 3.59
N PRO A 156 -2.60 -1.26 3.63
CA PRO A 156 -2.08 -0.76 4.88
C PRO A 156 -3.16 0.00 5.64
N LEU A 157 -3.30 -0.27 6.95
CA LEU A 157 -4.20 0.45 7.87
C LEU A 157 -4.17 1.95 7.65
N SER A 158 -2.98 2.54 7.44
CA SER A 158 -2.81 3.97 7.18
C SER A 158 -3.56 4.54 5.96
N ARG A 159 -4.12 3.69 5.09
CA ARG A 159 -4.94 4.10 3.94
C ARG A 159 -6.43 4.15 4.25
N LEU A 160 -6.86 3.49 5.31
CA LEU A 160 -8.22 3.47 5.81
C LEU A 160 -8.19 4.27 7.12
N HIS A 161 -9.03 5.28 7.27
CA HIS A 161 -8.94 6.18 8.42
C HIS A 161 -9.56 5.54 9.69
N ASP A 162 -9.02 4.39 10.11
CA ASP A 162 -9.61 3.47 11.08
C ASP A 162 -8.60 2.83 12.04
N ARG A 163 -9.16 2.15 13.05
CA ARG A 163 -8.42 1.47 14.11
C ARG A 163 -8.29 -0.02 13.78
N VAL A 164 -7.26 -0.68 14.36
CA VAL A 164 -7.02 -2.13 14.22
C VAL A 164 -8.29 -2.93 14.56
N LYS A 165 -8.96 -2.59 15.66
CA LYS A 165 -10.21 -3.22 16.08
C LYS A 165 -11.30 -3.23 15.00
N THR A 166 -11.46 -2.13 14.26
CA THR A 166 -12.44 -2.06 13.16
C THR A 166 -12.05 -3.02 12.03
N MET A 167 -10.76 -3.17 11.75
CA MET A 167 -10.32 -4.13 10.74
C MET A 167 -10.53 -5.57 11.18
N GLU A 168 -10.26 -5.89 12.44
CA GLU A 168 -10.55 -7.21 13.00
C GLU A 168 -12.04 -7.54 12.89
N GLU A 169 -12.92 -6.58 13.17
CA GLU A 169 -14.38 -6.73 12.96
C GLU A 169 -14.71 -7.00 11.49
N VAL A 170 -14.20 -6.19 10.55
CA VAL A 170 -14.45 -6.41 9.11
C VAL A 170 -13.92 -7.76 8.64
N VAL A 171 -12.71 -8.15 9.07
CA VAL A 171 -12.12 -9.45 8.70
C VAL A 171 -12.94 -10.60 9.27
N GLY A 172 -13.40 -10.52 10.52
CA GLY A 172 -14.31 -11.49 11.11
C GLY A 172 -15.62 -11.58 10.32
N MET A 173 -16.23 -10.44 9.98
CA MET A 173 -17.46 -10.40 9.18
C MET A 173 -17.27 -11.00 7.78
N ILE A 174 -16.10 -10.87 7.16
CA ILE A 174 -15.78 -11.53 5.90
C ILE A 174 -15.62 -13.04 6.10
N ALA A 175 -14.91 -13.46 7.14
CA ALA A 175 -14.72 -14.88 7.46
C ALA A 175 -16.04 -15.61 7.76
N ASP A 176 -17.01 -14.90 8.33
CA ASP A 176 -18.34 -15.42 8.66
C ASP A 176 -19.37 -15.27 7.51
N ASP A 177 -18.93 -14.88 6.30
CA ASP A 177 -19.80 -14.60 5.14
C ASP A 177 -20.91 -13.57 5.43
N ARG A 178 -20.70 -12.69 6.42
CA ARG A 178 -21.57 -11.54 6.67
C ARG A 178 -21.26 -10.43 5.67
N LEU A 179 -20.01 -10.29 5.25
CA LEU A 179 -19.59 -9.36 4.20
C LEU A 179 -18.88 -10.10 3.07
N LEU A 180 -19.33 -9.86 1.84
CA LEU A 180 -18.56 -10.20 0.66
C LEU A 180 -17.58 -9.07 0.36
N PHE A 181 -16.33 -9.43 0.13
CA PHE A 181 -15.26 -8.47 -0.10
C PHE A 181 -14.59 -8.71 -1.45
N GLY A 182 -14.44 -7.63 -2.23
CA GLY A 182 -13.81 -7.65 -3.54
C GLY A 182 -12.79 -6.53 -3.68
N ARG A 183 -11.85 -6.75 -4.61
CA ARG A 183 -10.80 -5.79 -4.97
C ARG A 183 -10.75 -5.64 -6.47
N ILE A 184 -10.68 -4.39 -6.93
CA ILE A 184 -10.55 -4.08 -8.35
C ILE A 184 -9.31 -3.22 -8.52
N SER A 185 -8.29 -3.74 -9.20
CA SER A 185 -7.10 -2.97 -9.56
C SER A 185 -7.49 -1.83 -10.50
N ALA A 186 -7.05 -0.62 -10.18
CA ALA A 186 -7.24 0.56 -11.02
C ALA A 186 -6.51 0.43 -12.37
N ASP A 187 -5.44 -0.37 -12.43
CA ASP A 187 -4.71 -0.67 -13.66
C ASP A 187 -5.56 -1.51 -14.64
N ASN A 188 -6.59 -2.20 -14.14
CA ASN A 188 -7.49 -3.05 -14.95
C ASN A 188 -8.76 -2.30 -15.38
N ILE A 189 -8.93 -1.04 -14.96
CA ILE A 189 -10.13 -0.26 -15.28
C ILE A 189 -9.87 0.50 -16.59
N PRO A 190 -10.70 0.30 -17.65
CA PRO A 190 -10.51 0.99 -18.91
C PRO A 190 -10.72 2.50 -18.76
N ASP A 191 -9.97 3.29 -19.53
CA ASP A 191 -10.08 4.75 -19.55
C ASP A 191 -11.34 5.28 -20.28
N ARG A 192 -12.31 4.42 -20.55
CA ARG A 192 -13.56 4.75 -21.23
C ARG A 192 -14.75 4.60 -20.29
N LEU A 193 -15.59 5.63 -20.25
CA LEU A 193 -16.90 5.64 -19.60
C LEU A 193 -18.00 5.78 -20.65
N ASN A 194 -19.23 5.42 -20.30
CA ASN A 194 -20.39 5.72 -21.14
C ASN A 194 -20.68 7.23 -21.17
N LYS A 195 -21.51 7.65 -22.14
CA LYS A 195 -21.85 9.07 -22.39
C LYS A 195 -22.40 9.78 -21.15
N TYR A 196 -23.18 9.08 -20.31
CA TYR A 196 -23.76 9.67 -19.10
C TYR A 196 -22.68 9.97 -18.05
N HIS A 197 -21.87 8.96 -17.71
CA HIS A 197 -20.81 9.07 -16.70
C HIS A 197 -19.67 9.98 -17.15
N SER A 198 -19.30 9.98 -18.43
CA SER A 198 -18.33 10.93 -19.00
C SER A 198 -18.78 12.38 -18.83
N LYS A 199 -20.05 12.69 -19.15
CA LYS A 199 -20.59 14.05 -18.99
C LYS A 199 -20.61 14.49 -17.53
N LEU A 200 -20.96 13.57 -16.63
CA LEU A 200 -21.00 13.86 -15.20
C LEU A 200 -19.58 14.13 -14.65
N LEU A 201 -18.61 13.29 -15.00
CA LEU A 201 -17.19 13.49 -14.66
C LEU A 201 -16.69 14.85 -15.16
N GLN A 202 -16.95 15.19 -16.42
CA GLN A 202 -16.55 16.47 -17.01
C GLN A 202 -17.15 17.65 -16.24
N ARG A 203 -18.46 17.60 -15.95
CA ARG A 203 -19.15 18.65 -15.18
C ARG A 203 -18.51 18.85 -13.80
N TRP A 204 -18.19 17.76 -13.10
CA TRP A 204 -17.60 17.82 -11.75
C TRP A 204 -16.18 18.38 -11.76
N THR A 205 -15.40 18.01 -12.78
CA THR A 205 -14.05 18.54 -12.99
C THR A 205 -14.09 20.05 -13.26
N ILE A 206 -14.98 20.51 -14.15
CA ILE A 206 -15.10 21.94 -14.50
C ILE A 206 -15.52 22.77 -13.28
N HIS A 207 -16.52 22.31 -12.52
CA HIS A 207 -17.02 23.06 -11.37
C HIS A 207 -16.21 22.85 -10.08
N LYS A 208 -15.07 22.15 -10.14
CA LYS A 208 -14.19 21.87 -8.98
C LYS A 208 -14.97 21.39 -7.76
N VAL A 209 -15.91 20.47 -7.98
CA VAL A 209 -16.82 19.94 -6.96
C VAL A 209 -16.06 19.27 -5.80
N MET A 210 -14.87 18.75 -6.10
CA MET A 210 -13.97 18.02 -5.20
C MET A 210 -12.55 18.57 -5.30
N GLY A 211 -11.74 18.28 -4.27
CA GLY A 211 -10.31 18.58 -4.29
C GLY A 211 -9.58 17.78 -5.37
N VAL A 212 -8.45 18.31 -5.85
CA VAL A 212 -7.68 17.79 -7.00
C VAL A 212 -7.48 16.27 -6.94
N LYS A 213 -6.97 15.74 -5.83
CA LYS A 213 -6.72 14.30 -5.64
C LYS A 213 -7.98 13.43 -5.68
N SER A 214 -9.12 13.97 -5.24
CA SER A 214 -10.39 13.25 -5.30
C SER A 214 -10.97 13.28 -6.72
N THR A 215 -10.76 14.36 -7.46
CA THR A 215 -11.12 14.46 -8.89
C THR A 215 -10.34 13.46 -9.73
N GLU A 216 -9.05 13.25 -9.45
CA GLU A 216 -8.21 12.25 -10.15
C GLU A 216 -8.78 10.82 -10.08
N ILE A 217 -9.38 10.47 -8.95
CA ILE A 217 -9.96 9.14 -8.73
C ILE A 217 -11.47 9.05 -9.01
N LEU A 218 -12.11 10.19 -9.30
CA LEU A 218 -13.57 10.25 -9.54
C LEU A 218 -13.99 9.39 -10.75
N ARG A 219 -13.11 9.24 -11.75
CA ARG A 219 -13.41 8.39 -12.91
C ARG A 219 -13.66 6.93 -12.53
N TYR A 220 -12.95 6.42 -11.52
CA TYR A 220 -13.10 5.04 -11.06
C TYR A 220 -14.42 4.84 -10.30
N ALA A 221 -14.86 5.86 -9.56
CA ALA A 221 -16.19 5.86 -8.95
C ALA A 221 -17.29 5.78 -10.02
N MET A 222 -17.16 6.56 -11.09
CA MET A 222 -18.11 6.58 -12.20
C MET A 222 -18.12 5.25 -12.96
N TRP A 223 -16.95 4.69 -13.24
CA TRP A 223 -16.83 3.37 -13.85
C TRP A 223 -17.50 2.29 -12.99
N TRP A 224 -17.30 2.32 -11.67
CA TRP A 224 -17.88 1.32 -10.78
C TRP A 224 -19.41 1.39 -10.74
N LEU A 225 -20.00 2.60 -10.71
CA LEU A 225 -21.45 2.79 -10.84
C LEU A 225 -21.97 2.24 -12.17
N GLU A 226 -21.23 2.47 -13.26
CA GLU A 226 -21.56 1.96 -14.59
C GLU A 226 -21.63 0.44 -14.64
N GLN A 227 -20.64 -0.26 -14.06
CA GLN A 227 -20.63 -1.74 -14.00
C GLN A 227 -21.85 -2.30 -13.25
N HIS A 228 -22.40 -1.51 -12.33
CA HIS A 228 -23.58 -1.87 -11.53
C HIS A 228 -24.89 -1.31 -12.11
N ARG A 229 -24.85 -0.72 -13.31
CA ARG A 229 -25.99 -0.06 -13.97
C ARG A 229 -26.70 0.95 -13.07
N GLN A 230 -25.94 1.62 -12.21
CA GLN A 230 -26.47 2.61 -11.29
C GLN A 230 -26.32 4.01 -11.89
N LEU A 231 -27.37 4.80 -11.71
CA LEU A 231 -27.31 6.24 -11.93
C LEU A 231 -26.88 6.95 -10.65
N TRP A 232 -26.37 8.15 -10.81
CA TRP A 232 -25.90 8.99 -9.72
C TRP A 232 -27.07 9.61 -8.92
N GLY A 233 -26.89 9.77 -7.60
CA GLY A 233 -27.85 10.33 -6.66
C GLY A 233 -27.23 11.32 -5.64
N LEU A 234 -27.70 11.27 -4.37
CA LEU A 234 -27.41 12.27 -3.33
C LEU A 234 -25.89 12.45 -3.05
N ARG A 235 -25.51 13.68 -2.67
CA ARG A 235 -24.12 14.16 -2.61
C ARG A 235 -23.66 14.54 -1.21
N ASN A 236 -22.44 14.12 -0.87
CA ASN A 236 -21.53 14.93 -0.06
C ASN A 236 -20.16 15.04 -0.78
N ARG A 237 -19.18 15.79 -0.24
CA ARG A 237 -17.90 16.08 -0.93
C ARG A 237 -17.00 14.86 -1.16
N THR A 238 -17.24 13.74 -0.50
CA THR A 238 -16.42 12.52 -0.57
C THR A 238 -17.26 11.26 -0.72
N GLU A 239 -18.58 11.39 -0.80
CA GLU A 239 -19.53 10.29 -0.86
C GLU A 239 -20.49 10.48 -2.02
N ILE A 240 -20.76 9.37 -2.69
CA ILE A 240 -21.68 9.30 -3.81
C ILE A 240 -22.67 8.20 -3.52
N LEU A 241 -23.95 8.54 -3.43
CA LEU A 241 -25.02 7.54 -3.41
C LEU A 241 -25.56 7.35 -4.82
N SER A 242 -25.87 6.11 -5.17
CA SER A 242 -26.70 5.82 -6.35
C SER A 242 -28.10 6.44 -6.20
N GLN A 243 -28.76 6.70 -7.32
CA GLN A 243 -30.12 7.27 -7.34
C GLN A 243 -31.12 6.38 -6.58
N LYS A 244 -30.98 5.05 -6.69
CA LYS A 244 -31.80 4.07 -5.98
C LYS A 244 -31.40 3.89 -4.51
N ARG A 245 -30.33 4.55 -4.06
CA ARG A 245 -29.75 4.42 -2.71
C ARG A 245 -29.45 2.97 -2.32
N THR A 246 -29.02 2.17 -3.30
CA THR A 246 -28.60 0.77 -3.08
C THR A 246 -27.09 0.61 -3.07
N HIS A 247 -26.39 1.52 -3.73
CA HIS A 247 -24.94 1.56 -3.81
C HIS A 247 -24.43 2.87 -3.23
N ARG A 248 -23.35 2.79 -2.45
CA ARG A 248 -22.61 3.93 -1.92
C ARG A 248 -21.16 3.86 -2.35
N LEU A 249 -20.56 5.00 -2.67
CA LEU A 249 -19.13 5.13 -2.85
C LEU A 249 -18.57 6.15 -1.89
N GLU A 250 -17.35 5.92 -1.45
CA GLU A 250 -16.58 6.85 -0.65
C GLU A 250 -15.20 7.01 -1.27
N ILE A 251 -14.79 8.25 -1.51
CA ILE A 251 -13.54 8.55 -2.19
C ILE A 251 -12.61 9.41 -1.34
N GLY A 252 -11.32 9.13 -1.43
CA GLY A 252 -10.24 9.91 -0.83
C GLY A 252 -9.65 9.29 0.42
N LYS A 253 -10.22 9.57 1.59
CA LYS A 253 -9.79 8.99 2.87
C LYS A 253 -10.90 8.14 3.47
N PRO A 254 -11.25 7.00 2.85
CA PRO A 254 -12.40 6.23 3.28
C PRO A 254 -12.18 5.61 4.66
N SER A 255 -13.29 5.31 5.34
CA SER A 255 -13.33 4.62 6.63
C SER A 255 -14.14 3.33 6.56
N LEU A 256 -13.55 2.23 7.03
CA LEU A 256 -14.22 0.96 7.30
C LEU A 256 -15.28 1.10 8.40
N GLY A 257 -15.00 1.86 9.46
CA GLY A 257 -15.97 2.07 10.54
C GLY A 257 -17.21 2.80 10.04
N TRP A 258 -17.02 3.84 9.22
CA TRP A 258 -18.11 4.52 8.54
C TRP A 258 -18.85 3.61 7.55
N MET A 259 -18.13 2.83 6.75
CA MET A 259 -18.71 1.83 5.85
C MET A 259 -19.62 0.84 6.60
N LEU A 260 -19.14 0.27 7.71
CA LEU A 260 -19.94 -0.62 8.56
C LEU A 260 -21.15 0.10 9.14
N GLY A 261 -20.97 1.32 9.64
CA GLY A 261 -22.06 2.14 10.17
C GLY A 261 -23.17 2.38 9.15
N VAL A 262 -22.83 2.62 7.88
CA VAL A 262 -23.82 2.77 6.80
C VAL A 262 -24.56 1.47 6.52
N PHE A 263 -23.88 0.32 6.45
CA PHE A 263 -24.59 -0.95 6.29
C PHE A 263 -25.52 -1.25 7.47
N LYS A 264 -25.10 -0.97 8.71
CA LYS A 264 -25.94 -1.18 9.89
C LYS A 264 -27.14 -0.22 9.95
N SER A 265 -27.01 1.00 9.41
CA SER A 265 -28.05 2.04 9.54
C SER A 265 -29.01 2.14 8.35
N ASP A 266 -28.60 1.78 7.14
CA ASP A 266 -29.47 1.84 5.94
C ASP A 266 -29.59 0.46 5.26
N PRO A 267 -30.69 -0.29 5.51
CA PRO A 267 -30.92 -1.63 4.94
C PRO A 267 -30.98 -1.64 3.41
N ARG A 268 -31.23 -0.48 2.78
CA ARG A 268 -31.29 -0.38 1.31
C ARG A 268 -29.92 -0.47 0.67
N ILE A 269 -28.85 -0.11 1.41
CA ILE A 269 -27.49 -0.12 0.89
C ILE A 269 -26.99 -1.57 0.89
N VAL A 270 -26.93 -2.16 -0.31
CA VAL A 270 -26.49 -3.54 -0.53
C VAL A 270 -25.03 -3.63 -0.92
N ARG A 271 -24.46 -2.57 -1.53
CA ARG A 271 -23.06 -2.53 -1.95
C ARG A 271 -22.40 -1.20 -1.62
N GLN A 272 -21.13 -1.26 -1.23
CA GLN A 272 -20.30 -0.10 -0.98
C GLN A 272 -18.96 -0.22 -1.71
N CYS A 273 -18.43 0.90 -2.17
CA CYS A 273 -17.11 0.98 -2.80
C CYS A 273 -16.26 2.07 -2.15
N LEU A 274 -15.11 1.68 -1.59
CA LEU A 274 -14.16 2.60 -0.99
C LEU A 274 -12.97 2.79 -1.94
N ILE A 275 -12.70 4.04 -2.32
CA ILE A 275 -11.64 4.42 -3.26
C ILE A 275 -10.66 5.35 -2.55
N PRO A 276 -9.62 4.83 -1.89
CA PRO A 276 -8.62 5.67 -1.25
C PRO A 276 -7.82 6.46 -2.29
N HIS A 277 -7.25 7.60 -1.90
CA HIS A 277 -6.32 8.32 -2.77
C HIS A 277 -5.18 7.40 -3.21
N PHE A 278 -4.88 7.46 -4.50
CA PHE A 278 -3.83 6.66 -5.10
C PHE A 278 -2.47 7.19 -4.69
N ARG A 279 -1.52 6.27 -4.54
CA ARG A 279 -0.14 6.58 -4.18
C ARG A 279 0.77 5.94 -5.22
N SER A 280 1.90 6.58 -5.49
CA SER A 280 2.89 6.08 -6.46
C SER A 280 3.46 4.70 -6.10
N LYS A 281 3.30 4.25 -4.85
CA LYS A 281 3.88 3.02 -4.30
C LYS A 281 2.86 2.11 -3.59
N GLY A 282 1.56 2.36 -3.75
CA GLY A 282 0.51 1.58 -3.10
C GLY A 282 -0.32 0.78 -4.11
N PRO A 283 -1.03 -0.28 -3.68
CA PRO A 283 -2.01 -0.92 -4.54
C PRO A 283 -3.14 0.07 -4.85
N ASN A 284 -3.19 0.61 -6.07
CA ASN A 284 -4.26 1.52 -6.48
C ASN A 284 -5.47 0.66 -6.81
N GLU A 285 -6.32 0.44 -5.81
CA GLU A 285 -7.42 -0.51 -5.86
C GLU A 285 -8.70 0.17 -5.36
N LEU A 286 -9.81 -0.28 -5.90
CA LEU A 286 -11.15 -0.03 -5.36
C LEU A 286 -11.50 -1.20 -4.45
N LEU A 287 -11.99 -0.89 -3.26
CA LEU A 287 -12.46 -1.89 -2.30
C LEU A 287 -13.96 -1.99 -2.37
N THR A 288 -14.48 -3.15 -2.74
CA THR A 288 -15.92 -3.37 -2.82
C THR A 288 -16.37 -4.23 -1.66
N PHE A 289 -17.44 -3.83 -1.01
CA PHE A 289 -18.11 -4.57 0.04
C PHE A 289 -19.55 -4.78 -0.34
N GLU A 290 -20.07 -5.97 -0.09
CA GLU A 290 -21.47 -6.34 -0.30
C GLU A 290 -21.97 -7.10 0.92
N ARG A 291 -23.26 -6.97 1.23
CA ARG A 291 -23.88 -7.79 2.26
C ARG A 291 -23.82 -9.25 1.82
N GLY A 292 -23.20 -10.09 2.65
CA GLY A 292 -23.15 -11.52 2.42
C GLY A 292 -24.43 -12.24 2.84
N PRO A 293 -24.53 -13.54 2.56
CA PRO A 293 -25.71 -14.35 2.87
C PRO A 293 -26.03 -14.37 4.36
N ASN A 294 -25.01 -14.24 5.23
CA ASN A 294 -25.18 -14.23 6.69
C ASN A 294 -25.36 -12.82 7.26
N TRP A 295 -25.57 -11.80 6.42
CA TRP A 295 -25.82 -10.46 6.92
C TRP A 295 -27.15 -10.42 7.71
N GLN A 296 -27.04 -10.18 9.01
CA GLN A 296 -28.18 -9.93 9.88
C GLN A 296 -28.37 -8.42 10.03
N ASP A 297 -29.56 -7.93 9.72
CA ASP A 297 -29.92 -6.56 10.03
C ASP A 297 -29.99 -6.42 11.55
N GLU A 298 -29.02 -5.71 12.13
CA GLU A 298 -29.07 -5.36 13.54
C GLU A 298 -30.24 -4.37 13.76
N PRO A 299 -31.08 -4.58 14.79
CA PRO A 299 -32.13 -3.63 15.12
C PRO A 299 -31.51 -2.26 15.37
N ARG A 300 -32.05 -1.21 14.74
CA ARG A 300 -31.52 0.15 14.87
C ARG A 300 -31.41 0.52 16.35
N PRO A 301 -30.22 0.84 16.87
CA PRO A 301 -30.15 1.44 18.19
C PRO A 301 -30.72 2.86 18.04
N PHE A 302 -31.88 3.07 18.67
CA PHE A 302 -32.64 4.31 18.84
C PHE A 302 -33.64 4.71 17.75
N GLY A 303 -34.92 4.73 18.17
CA GLY A 303 -35.82 5.84 17.85
C GLY A 303 -37.04 5.53 16.98
N THR A 304 -37.92 4.62 17.42
CA THR A 304 -39.35 4.84 17.21
C THR A 304 -39.74 6.15 17.91
N LYS A 305 -40.01 7.19 17.14
CA LYS A 305 -41.14 8.06 17.42
C LYS A 305 -41.99 8.11 16.16
N GLU A 306 -43.02 7.28 16.16
CA GLU A 306 -44.28 7.63 15.53
C GLU A 306 -44.73 8.96 16.15
N VAL A 307 -44.82 10.00 15.32
CA VAL A 307 -46.03 10.83 15.10
C VAL A 307 -45.96 11.31 13.65
#